data_AF-A0A4U3LHJ7-F1
#
_entry.id   AF-A0A4U3LHJ7-F1
#
_cell.length_a   1.000
_cell.length_b   1.000
_cell.length_c   1.000
_cell.angle_alpha   90.00
_cell.angle_beta   90.00
_cell.angle_gamma   90.00
#
_symmetry.space_group_name_H-M   'P 1'
#
loop_
_entity.id
_entity.type
_entity.pdbx_description
1 polymer ?
#
loop_
_entity_poly.entity_id
_entity_poly.type
_entity_poly.pdbx_seq_one_letter_code
_entity_poly.pdbx_strand_id
1 'polypeptide(L)'
;MPDGEEPRKHITEALGGRYVAPSDEERVERERVRNLIQAVLSCYRALVSQEADETRRAELQAEEALYTEESRRQISMSAAERQEVLRTYPELLARLRADLS
;
A
#
# COMPACT_ATOMS: atom_id res chain seq x y z
N MET A 1 -45.05 -35.30 -20.31
CA MET A 1 -44.37 -36.07 -19.25
C MET A 1 -43.12 -36.68 -19.85
N PRO A 2 -41.90 -36.12 -19.64
CA PRO A 2 -41.50 -34.91 -18.88
C PRO A 2 -42.30 -33.57 -18.99
N ASP A 3 -41.94 -32.43 -19.61
CA ASP A 3 -40.91 -32.04 -20.59
C ASP A 3 -40.77 -30.49 -20.54
N GLY A 4 -39.59 -29.85 -20.47
CA GLY A 4 -38.23 -30.36 -20.29
C GLY A 4 -37.13 -29.30 -20.54
N GLU A 5 -37.17 -28.17 -19.81
CA GLU A 5 -36.26 -27.00 -19.90
C GLU A 5 -34.74 -27.37 -19.97
N GLU A 6 -33.81 -26.63 -20.60
CA GLU A 6 -33.70 -25.19 -20.92
C GLU A 6 -32.77 -24.94 -22.15
N PRO A 7 -32.76 -23.71 -22.72
CA PRO A 7 -31.58 -23.13 -23.37
C PRO A 7 -31.07 -21.86 -22.65
N ARG A 8 -30.67 -21.95 -21.37
CA ARG A 8 -30.15 -20.82 -20.57
C ARG A 8 -28.69 -20.94 -20.11
N LYS A 9 -27.93 -21.91 -20.65
CA LYS A 9 -26.58 -22.28 -20.18
C LYS A 9 -25.41 -21.38 -20.63
N HIS A 10 -25.64 -20.16 -21.12
CA HIS A 10 -24.59 -19.30 -21.70
C HIS A 10 -24.62 -17.82 -21.26
N ILE A 11 -24.89 -17.55 -19.97
CA ILE A 11 -24.80 -16.18 -19.41
C ILE A 11 -23.92 -16.12 -18.14
N THR A 12 -23.76 -17.23 -17.40
CA THR A 12 -23.13 -17.25 -16.07
C THR A 12 -21.59 -17.38 -16.04
N GLU A 13 -20.92 -17.74 -17.14
CA GLU A 13 -19.46 -17.94 -17.15
C GLU A 13 -18.64 -16.64 -17.07
N ALA A 14 -19.21 -15.51 -17.50
CA ALA A 14 -18.50 -14.23 -17.60
C ALA A 14 -18.24 -13.51 -16.25
N LEU A 15 -18.80 -14.01 -15.14
CA LEU A 15 -18.66 -13.43 -13.80
C LEU A 15 -17.95 -14.37 -12.80
N GLY A 16 -17.50 -15.55 -13.26
CA GLY A 16 -16.93 -16.62 -12.45
C GLY A 16 -15.50 -16.40 -11.93
N GLY A 17 -15.09 -15.16 -11.69
CA GLY A 17 -13.77 -14.82 -11.16
C GLY A 17 -13.59 -15.36 -9.74
N ARG A 18 -13.02 -16.57 -9.61
CA ARG A 18 -12.78 -17.19 -8.30
C ARG A 18 -11.92 -16.28 -7.43
N TYR A 19 -12.46 -15.86 -6.29
CA TYR A 19 -11.67 -15.20 -5.25
C TYR A 19 -10.62 -16.19 -4.72
N VAL A 20 -9.37 -15.99 -5.13
CA VAL A 20 -8.21 -16.67 -4.55
C VAL A 20 -7.76 -15.84 -3.36
N ALA A 21 -7.87 -16.41 -2.16
CA ALA A 21 -7.36 -15.76 -0.96
C ALA A 21 -5.82 -15.65 -1.03
N PRO A 22 -5.21 -14.54 -0.57
CA PRO A 22 -3.76 -14.38 -0.51
C PRO A 22 -3.08 -15.54 0.23
N SER A 23 -1.92 -15.99 -0.26
CA SER A 23 -1.06 -16.95 0.45
C SER A 23 -0.50 -16.32 1.72
N ASP A 24 -0.02 -17.13 2.67
CA ASP A 24 0.59 -16.60 3.89
C ASP A 24 1.88 -15.80 3.61
N GLU A 25 2.63 -16.16 2.57
CA GLU A 25 3.75 -15.36 2.06
C GLU A 25 3.28 -13.98 1.57
N GLU A 26 2.19 -13.90 0.81
CA GLU A 26 1.63 -12.63 0.35
C GLU A 26 1.05 -11.79 1.50
N ARG A 27 0.51 -12.43 2.54
CA ARG A 27 0.05 -11.75 3.78
C ARG A 27 1.23 -11.10 4.50
N VAL A 28 2.33 -11.84 4.70
CA VAL A 28 3.56 -11.33 5.32
C VAL A 28 4.20 -10.24 4.46
N GLU A 29 4.20 -10.38 3.12
CA GLU A 29 4.66 -9.33 2.20
C GLU A 29 3.85 -8.04 2.39
N ARG A 30 2.52 -8.13 2.33
CA ARG A 30 1.60 -6.98 2.51
C ARG A 30 1.73 -6.35 3.89
N GLU A 31 1.92 -7.14 4.95
CA GLU A 31 2.15 -6.62 6.30
C GLU A 31 3.49 -5.87 6.40
N ARG A 32 4.58 -6.42 5.83
CA ARG A 32 5.89 -5.75 5.84
C ARG A 32 5.88 -4.44 5.05
N VAL A 33 5.21 -4.41 3.89
CA VAL A 33 4.94 -3.20 3.10
C VAL A 33 4.19 -2.16 3.93
N ARG A 34 3.08 -2.56 4.56
CA ARG A 34 2.28 -1.67 5.41
C ARG A 34 3.09 -1.07 6.54
N ASN A 35 3.87 -1.90 7.24
CA ASN A 35 4.66 -1.46 8.38
C ASN A 35 5.80 -0.50 7.95
N LEU A 36 6.39 -0.68 6.76
CA LEU A 36 7.35 0.27 6.19
C LEU A 36 6.71 1.61 5.82
N ILE A 37 5.59 1.61 5.09
CA ILE A 37 4.89 2.85 4.70
C ILE A 37 4.44 3.63 5.95
N GLN A 38 3.89 2.94 6.94
CA GLN A 38 3.47 3.56 8.21
C GLN A 38 4.66 4.10 9.03
N ALA A 39 5.81 3.43 9.02
CA ALA A 39 7.01 3.93 9.68
C ALA A 39 7.57 5.19 8.99
N VAL A 40 7.66 5.19 7.65
CA VAL A 40 8.10 6.37 6.86
C VAL A 40 7.17 7.56 7.10
N LEU A 41 5.86 7.36 7.00
CA LEU A 41 4.84 8.39 7.28
C LEU A 41 4.91 8.93 8.73
N SER A 42 5.25 8.07 9.70
CA SER A 42 5.43 8.50 11.10
C SER A 42 6.69 9.35 11.29
N CYS A 43 7.77 9.07 10.56
CA CYS A 43 8.98 9.91 10.58
C CYS A 43 8.73 11.28 9.93
N TYR A 44 8.02 11.35 8.79
CA TYR A 44 7.65 12.65 8.20
C TYR A 44 6.80 13.50 9.15
N ARG A 45 5.83 12.90 9.85
CA ARG A 45 5.04 13.61 10.88
C ARG A 45 5.88 14.17 12.02
N ALA A 46 6.87 13.40 12.48
CA ALA A 46 7.79 13.85 13.52
C ALA A 46 8.64 15.03 13.01
N LEU A 47 9.17 14.95 11.79
CA LEU A 47 9.94 16.03 11.15
C LEU A 47 9.09 17.30 10.96
N VAL A 48 7.88 17.20 10.39
CA VAL A 48 6.93 18.33 10.25
C VAL A 48 6.61 18.99 11.60
N SER A 49 6.51 18.20 12.67
CA SER A 49 6.21 18.69 14.02
C SER A 49 7.41 19.29 14.77
N GLN A 50 8.64 19.06 14.30
CA GLN A 50 9.88 19.56 14.92
C GLN A 50 10.53 20.68 14.11
N GLU A 51 10.34 20.69 12.79
CA GLU A 51 10.88 21.71 11.90
C GLU A 51 10.36 23.11 12.25
N ALA A 52 11.29 24.05 12.36
CA ALA A 52 11.04 25.45 12.67
C ALA A 52 10.93 26.32 11.41
N ASP A 53 11.71 26.01 10.36
CA ASP A 53 11.70 26.73 9.09
C ASP A 53 10.40 26.46 8.31
N GLU A 54 9.66 27.51 7.95
CA GLU A 54 8.35 27.37 7.31
C GLU A 54 8.42 26.82 5.88
N THR A 55 9.52 27.09 5.15
CA THR A 55 9.75 26.57 3.80
C THR A 55 10.05 25.08 3.88
N ARG A 56 10.97 24.68 4.76
CA ARG A 56 11.33 23.28 4.96
C ARG A 56 10.17 22.46 5.55
N ARG A 57 9.36 23.06 6.43
CA ARG A 57 8.12 22.44 6.93
C ARG A 57 7.11 22.20 5.81
N ALA A 58 6.98 23.12 4.85
CA ALA A 58 6.10 22.94 3.70
C ALA A 58 6.57 21.82 2.76
N GLU A 59 7.88 21.67 2.52
CA GLU A 59 8.45 20.52 1.80
C GLU A 59 8.12 19.19 2.50
N LEU A 60 8.36 19.12 3.81
CA LEU A 60 8.08 17.93 4.61
C LEU A 60 6.59 17.59 4.68
N GLN A 61 5.69 18.58 4.62
CA GLN A 61 4.24 18.38 4.52
C GLN A 61 3.79 17.86 3.15
N ALA A 62 4.45 18.27 2.06
CA ALA A 62 4.19 17.73 0.72
C ALA A 62 4.58 16.24 0.64
N GLU A 63 5.72 15.87 1.24
CA GLU A 63 6.13 14.47 1.40
C GLU A 63 5.15 13.70 2.32
N GLU A 64 4.72 14.27 3.47
CA GLU A 64 3.72 13.61 4.34
C GLU A 64 2.40 13.33 3.60
N ALA A 65 1.96 14.26 2.74
CA ALA A 65 0.79 14.08 1.89
C ALA A 65 0.99 12.93 0.88
N LEU A 66 2.17 12.84 0.24
CA LEU A 66 2.54 11.73 -0.65
C LEU A 66 2.44 10.38 0.10
N TYR A 67 3.14 10.23 1.23
CA TYR A 67 3.12 8.95 1.97
C TYR A 67 1.78 8.65 2.66
N THR A 68 0.92 9.67 2.82
CA THR A 68 -0.49 9.46 3.21
C THR A 68 -1.30 8.84 2.07
N GLU A 69 -1.08 9.26 0.81
CA GLU A 69 -1.66 8.60 -0.37
C GLU A 69 -1.10 7.18 -0.57
N GLU A 70 0.20 6.98 -0.38
CA GLU A 70 0.83 5.63 -0.35
C GLU A 70 0.14 4.71 0.66
N SER A 71 -0.05 5.19 1.90
CA SER A 71 -0.73 4.46 2.97
C SER A 71 -2.22 4.21 2.70
N ARG A 72 -2.83 4.89 1.73
CA ARG A 72 -4.20 4.58 1.24
C ARG A 72 -4.16 3.53 0.15
N ARG A 73 -3.31 3.69 -0.87
CA ARG A 73 -3.24 2.80 -2.05
C ARG A 73 -2.57 1.44 -1.80
N GLN A 74 -1.88 1.26 -0.66
CA GLN A 74 -1.19 0.01 -0.29
C GLN A 74 -2.03 -1.28 -0.42
N ILE A 75 -3.36 -1.20 -0.25
CA ILE A 75 -4.28 -2.36 -0.36
C ILE A 75 -4.36 -2.87 -1.81
N SER A 76 -4.34 -1.93 -2.77
CA SER A 76 -4.41 -2.15 -4.21
C SER A 76 -3.04 -2.30 -4.90
N MET A 77 -1.91 -2.10 -4.21
CA MET A 77 -0.57 -2.27 -4.78
C MET A 77 -0.37 -3.68 -5.35
N SER A 78 0.12 -3.74 -6.59
CA SER A 78 0.59 -4.95 -7.25
C SER A 78 1.83 -5.54 -6.55
N ALA A 79 2.16 -6.80 -6.83
CA ALA A 79 3.36 -7.43 -6.29
C ALA A 79 4.65 -6.66 -6.67
N ALA A 80 4.71 -6.05 -7.86
CA ALA A 80 5.85 -5.24 -8.28
C ALA A 80 6.02 -3.97 -7.44
N GLU A 81 4.94 -3.23 -7.18
CA GLU A 81 4.97 -2.05 -6.31
C GLU A 81 5.35 -2.43 -4.86
N ARG A 82 4.82 -3.56 -4.36
CA ARG A 82 5.14 -4.07 -3.02
C ARG A 82 6.62 -4.45 -2.88
N GLN A 83 7.20 -5.11 -3.89
CA GLN A 83 8.62 -5.41 -3.94
C GLN A 83 9.49 -4.14 -4.03
N GLU A 84 9.06 -3.12 -4.77
CA GLU A 84 9.76 -1.84 -4.84
C GLU A 84 9.73 -1.08 -3.51
N VAL A 85 8.62 -1.08 -2.79
CA VAL A 85 8.53 -0.56 -1.41
C VAL A 85 9.49 -1.32 -0.48
N LEU A 86 9.48 -2.65 -0.52
CA LEU A 86 10.37 -3.50 0.29
C LEU A 86 11.87 -3.26 -0.02
N ARG A 87 12.19 -2.87 -1.26
CA ARG A 87 13.55 -2.56 -1.72
C ARG A 87 14.02 -1.17 -1.30
N THR A 88 13.16 -0.15 -1.38
CA THR A 88 13.57 1.27 -1.30
C THR A 88 13.23 1.95 0.03
N TYR A 89 12.10 1.60 0.67
CA TYR A 89 11.67 2.26 1.89
C TYR A 89 12.57 1.99 3.12
N PRO A 90 13.31 0.86 3.25
CA PRO A 90 14.25 0.69 4.36
C PRO A 90 15.37 1.73 4.39
N GLU A 91 15.91 2.13 3.22
CA GLU A 91 16.97 3.14 3.12
C GLU A 91 16.41 4.55 3.40
N LEU A 92 15.24 4.86 2.84
CA LEU A 92 14.50 6.09 3.15
C LEU A 92 14.21 6.21 4.66
N LEU A 93 13.72 5.15 5.28
CA LEU A 93 13.42 5.11 6.72
C LEU A 93 14.69 5.25 7.58
N ALA A 94 15.84 4.72 7.13
CA ALA A 94 17.10 4.93 7.81
C ALA A 94 17.54 6.41 7.77
N ARG A 95 17.40 7.06 6.60
CA ARG A 95 17.68 8.49 6.44
C ARG A 95 16.76 9.36 7.30
N LEU A 96 15.44 9.17 7.21
CA LEU A 96 14.46 9.95 7.97
C LEU A 96 14.59 9.78 9.49
N ARG A 97 15.21 8.69 9.96
CA ARG A 97 15.57 8.50 11.37
C ARG A 97 16.86 9.21 11.76
N ALA A 98 17.84 9.27 10.87
CA ALA A 98 19.05 10.08 11.08
C ALA A 98 18.71 11.59 11.13
N ASP A 99 17.77 12.03 10.29
CA ASP A 99 17.24 13.40 10.30
C ASP A 99 16.40 13.74 11.56
N LEU A 100 16.12 12.74 12.42
CA LEU A 100 15.35 12.85 13.69
C LEU A 100 16.21 12.62 14.96
N SER A 101 17.54 12.52 14.84
CA SER A 101 18.47 12.11 15.93
C SER A 101 19.38 13.24 16.40
#